data_AF-L8LYN0-F1
#
_entry.id   AF-L8LYN0-F1
#
_cell.length_a   1.000
_cell.length_b   1.000
_cell.length_c   1.000
_cell.angle_alpha   90.00
_cell.angle_beta   90.00
_cell.angle_gamma   90.00
#
_symmetry.space_group_name_H-M   'P 1'
#
loop_
_entity.id
_entity.type
_entity.pdbx_description
1 polymer ?
#
loop_
_entity_poly.entity_id
_entity_poly.type
_entity_poly.pdbx_seq_one_letter_code
_entity_poly.pdbx_strand_id
1 'polypeptide(L)'
;MAGDRKTNKNFNGKLKNMGRQYLMTNRELYSLALADFGSIEKTTYEECEEKARNIMPHGFPLLAIDICFNEQSKKKGRRDQPYPILKEEWGVFVQDAKTMASKMPNCYLVDGAKYALPI
;
A
#
# COMPACT_ATOMS: atom_id res chain seq x y z
N MET A 1 -18.80 -36.05 47.24
CA MET A 1 -19.08 -35.90 45.81
C MET A 1 -19.64 -34.50 45.62
N ALA A 2 -18.78 -33.52 45.27
CA ALA A 2 -18.49 -33.08 43.90
C ALA A 2 -19.72 -32.40 43.26
N GLY A 3 -19.72 -31.11 42.92
CA GLY A 3 -18.69 -30.09 43.03
C GLY A 3 -19.21 -28.73 42.56
N ASP A 4 -18.66 -27.66 43.13
CA ASP A 4 -18.65 -26.31 42.60
C ASP A 4 -18.14 -26.28 41.15
N ARG A 5 -18.89 -25.64 40.23
CA ARG A 5 -18.30 -24.90 39.10
C ARG A 5 -19.13 -23.68 38.74
N LYS A 6 -18.74 -22.55 39.33
CA LYS A 6 -18.75 -21.28 38.60
C LYS A 6 -17.81 -21.42 37.40
N THR A 7 -18.33 -21.28 36.18
CA THR A 7 -17.49 -20.99 35.01
C THR A 7 -18.00 -19.72 34.34
N ASN A 8 -17.41 -18.65 34.84
CA ASN A 8 -17.08 -17.44 34.11
C ASN A 8 -16.43 -17.79 32.77
N LYS A 9 -16.88 -17.17 31.67
CA LYS A 9 -16.02 -16.81 30.54
C LYS A 9 -16.73 -15.75 29.69
N ASN A 10 -16.41 -14.51 30.03
CA ASN A 10 -16.39 -13.36 29.14
C ASN A 10 -16.05 -13.76 27.69
N PHE A 11 -17.05 -13.80 26.81
CA PHE A 11 -16.81 -13.54 25.39
C PHE A 11 -16.99 -12.05 25.17
N ASN A 12 -16.03 -11.29 25.69
CA ASN A 12 -15.79 -9.94 25.23
C ASN A 12 -15.13 -10.06 23.85
N GLY A 13 -15.95 -10.34 22.84
CA GLY A 13 -15.57 -10.27 21.43
C GLY A 13 -15.37 -8.81 21.05
N LYS A 14 -14.39 -8.15 21.67
CA LYS A 14 -13.77 -6.95 21.13
C LYS A 14 -13.12 -7.39 19.82
N LEU A 15 -13.87 -7.33 18.73
CA LEU A 15 -13.31 -6.96 17.45
C LEU A 15 -12.61 -5.63 17.71
N LYS A 16 -11.31 -5.71 18.03
CA LYS A 16 -10.44 -4.55 17.91
C LYS A 16 -10.54 -4.19 16.44
N ASN A 17 -11.30 -3.13 16.14
CA ASN A 17 -11.04 -2.30 14.97
C ASN A 17 -9.59 -1.82 15.12
N MET A 18 -8.64 -2.67 14.75
CA MET A 18 -7.28 -2.26 14.49
C MET A 18 -7.41 -1.44 13.21
N GLY A 19 -7.53 -0.13 13.36
CA GLY A 19 -7.53 0.78 12.21
C GLY A 19 -6.34 0.45 11.33
N ARG A 20 -6.52 0.57 10.02
CA ARG A 20 -5.46 0.32 9.04
C ARG A 20 -4.22 1.13 9.41
N GLN A 21 -3.05 0.49 9.38
CA GLN A 21 -1.79 1.18 9.62
C GLN A 21 -1.41 1.99 8.38
N TYR A 22 -1.13 3.28 8.54
CA TYR A 22 -0.66 4.11 7.43
C TYR A 22 0.80 3.81 7.11
N LEU A 23 1.09 3.59 5.83
CA LEU A 23 2.46 3.51 5.31
C LEU A 23 2.90 4.93 4.95
N MET A 24 3.61 5.58 5.86
CA MET A 24 3.99 6.99 5.73
C MET A 24 5.30 7.19 4.96
N THR A 25 6.12 6.14 4.84
CA THR A 25 7.44 6.20 4.22
C THR A 25 7.65 5.09 3.20
N ASN A 26 8.48 5.36 2.19
CA ASN A 26 8.85 4.34 1.20
C ASN A 26 9.57 3.14 1.86
N ARG A 27 10.28 3.36 2.97
CA ARG A 27 10.91 2.29 3.74
C ARG A 27 9.89 1.30 4.32
N GLU A 28 8.77 1.80 4.85
CA GLU A 28 7.68 0.96 5.34
C GLU A 28 7.04 0.19 4.18
N LEU A 29 6.83 0.87 3.04
CA LEU A 29 6.34 0.21 1.83
C LEU A 29 7.25 -0.95 1.41
N TYR A 30 8.56 -0.73 1.31
CA TYR A 30 9.51 -1.78 0.90
C TYR A 30 9.52 -2.98 1.86
N SER A 31 9.28 -2.74 3.15
CA SER A 31 9.29 -3.80 4.16
C SER A 31 7.97 -4.58 4.24
N LEU A 32 6.85 -3.98 3.83
CA LEU A 32 5.50 -4.51 4.08
C LEU A 32 4.75 -4.83 2.79
N ALA A 33 5.28 -4.45 1.63
CA ALA A 33 4.76 -4.85 0.33
C ALA A 33 4.83 -6.38 0.18
N LEU A 34 3.77 -6.94 -0.40
CA LEU A 34 3.66 -8.35 -0.72
C LEU A 34 4.39 -8.70 -2.03
N ALA A 35 4.54 -7.73 -2.93
CA ALA A 35 5.28 -7.87 -4.18
C ALA A 35 5.76 -6.51 -4.70
N ASP A 36 6.85 -6.53 -5.46
CA ASP A 36 7.32 -5.45 -6.34
C ASP A 36 7.02 -5.86 -7.79
N PHE A 37 6.24 -5.04 -8.49
CA PHE A 37 5.88 -5.24 -9.90
C PHE A 37 6.80 -4.50 -10.86
N GLY A 38 7.80 -3.80 -10.33
CA GLY A 38 8.81 -3.08 -11.09
C GLY A 38 8.33 -1.71 -11.54
N SER A 39 9.13 -1.12 -12.43
CA SER A 39 8.97 0.26 -12.88
C SER A 39 7.64 0.49 -13.60
N ILE A 40 6.95 1.58 -13.24
CA ILE A 40 5.66 1.98 -13.83
C ILE A 40 5.74 2.29 -15.33
N GLU A 41 6.93 2.55 -15.88
CA GLU A 41 7.13 2.80 -17.31
C GLU A 41 7.20 1.50 -18.13
N LYS A 42 7.44 0.35 -17.48
CA LYS A 42 7.62 -0.96 -18.11
C LYS A 42 6.44 -1.92 -17.87
N THR A 43 5.38 -1.44 -17.25
CA THR A 43 4.18 -2.22 -16.94
C THR A 43 2.95 -1.34 -17.11
N THR A 44 1.78 -1.97 -17.21
CA THR A 44 0.48 -1.33 -17.20
C THR A 44 -0.21 -1.50 -15.85
N TYR A 45 -1.21 -0.67 -15.59
CA TYR A 45 -2.05 -0.82 -14.40
C TYR A 45 -2.76 -2.19 -14.42
N GLU A 46 -3.28 -2.59 -15.58
CA GLU A 46 -4.01 -3.86 -15.77
C GLU A 46 -3.14 -5.07 -15.45
N GLU A 47 -1.89 -5.09 -15.92
CA GLU A 47 -0.94 -6.16 -15.61
C GLU A 47 -0.63 -6.22 -14.10
N CYS A 48 -0.48 -5.06 -13.45
CA CYS A 48 -0.28 -5.00 -12.00
C CYS A 48 -1.52 -5.48 -11.24
N GLU A 49 -2.72 -5.10 -11.68
CA GLU A 49 -3.98 -5.53 -11.08
C GLU A 49 -4.19 -7.04 -11.22
N GLU A 50 -3.92 -7.60 -12.40
CA GLU A 50 -4.01 -9.05 -12.65
C GLU A 50 -3.03 -9.81 -11.74
N LYS A 51 -1.76 -9.39 -11.70
CA LYS A 51 -0.75 -9.97 -10.78
C LYS A 51 -1.19 -9.85 -9.33
N ALA A 52 -1.74 -8.71 -8.94
CA ALA A 52 -2.23 -8.48 -7.59
C ALA A 52 -3.38 -9.42 -7.20
N ARG A 53 -4.34 -9.64 -8.11
CA ARG A 53 -5.44 -10.59 -7.89
C ARG A 53 -4.96 -12.04 -7.84
N ASN A 54 -3.92 -12.40 -8.59
CA ASN A 54 -3.33 -13.73 -8.50
C ASN A 54 -2.61 -13.97 -7.16
N ILE A 55 -1.98 -12.94 -6.60
CA ILE A 55 -1.33 -13.01 -5.28
C ILE A 55 -2.36 -12.93 -4.14
N MET A 56 -3.42 -12.15 -4.31
CA MET A 56 -4.47 -11.90 -3.31
C MET A 56 -5.88 -12.13 -3.86
N PRO A 57 -6.27 -13.38 -4.22
CA PRO A 57 -7.54 -13.66 -4.90
C PRO A 57 -8.78 -13.38 -4.04
N HIS A 58 -8.62 -13.40 -2.72
CA HIS A 58 -9.69 -13.09 -1.75
C HIS A 58 -9.34 -11.90 -0.85
N GLY A 59 -8.30 -11.14 -1.23
CA GLY A 59 -7.82 -10.02 -0.46
C GLY A 59 -8.37 -8.68 -0.91
N PHE A 60 -7.88 -7.63 -0.27
CA PHE A 60 -8.11 -6.25 -0.68
C PHE A 60 -6.80 -5.71 -1.27
N PRO A 61 -6.45 -6.06 -2.52
CA PRO A 61 -5.20 -5.60 -3.12
C PRO A 61 -5.21 -4.08 -3.26
N LEU A 62 -4.12 -3.44 -2.83
CA LEU A 62 -3.89 -2.01 -3.00
C LEU A 62 -2.56 -1.81 -3.74
N LEU A 63 -2.59 -1.10 -4.86
CA LEU A 63 -1.39 -0.74 -5.60
C LEU A 63 -0.80 0.56 -5.05
N ALA A 64 0.49 0.53 -4.76
CA ALA A 64 1.24 1.63 -4.18
C ALA A 64 2.45 1.97 -5.05
N ILE A 65 2.77 3.26 -5.17
CA ILE A 65 3.94 3.74 -5.92
C ILE A 65 4.98 4.33 -4.97
N ASP A 66 6.27 3.99 -5.14
CA ASP A 66 7.39 4.52 -4.33
C ASP A 66 7.98 5.81 -4.93
N ILE A 67 7.28 6.93 -4.81
CA ILE A 67 7.81 8.17 -5.37
C ILE A 67 8.95 8.75 -4.50
N CYS A 68 10.09 8.97 -5.14
CA CYS A 68 11.20 9.75 -4.59
C CYS A 68 11.36 11.02 -5.41
N PHE A 69 10.98 12.17 -4.86
CA PHE A 69 11.01 13.45 -5.54
C PHE A 69 12.44 13.95 -5.80
N ASN A 70 12.64 14.61 -6.94
CA ASN A 70 13.87 15.32 -7.24
C ASN A 70 14.02 16.61 -6.40
N GLU A 71 15.21 17.20 -6.39
CA GLU A 71 15.52 18.38 -5.58
C GLU A 71 14.60 19.57 -5.86
N GLN A 72 14.22 19.79 -7.11
CA GLN A 72 13.30 20.89 -7.47
C GLN A 72 11.90 20.67 -6.88
N SER A 73 11.42 19.43 -6.92
CA SER A 73 10.12 19.04 -6.35
C SER A 73 10.14 19.10 -4.83
N LYS A 74 11.25 18.72 -4.19
CA LYS A 74 11.45 18.84 -2.74
C LYS A 74 11.46 20.29 -2.28
N LYS A 75 12.07 21.20 -3.05
CA LYS A 75 12.02 22.66 -2.80
C LYS A 75 10.60 23.23 -2.85
N LYS A 76 9.67 22.59 -3.58
CA LYS A 76 8.24 22.93 -3.61
C LYS A 76 7.44 22.32 -2.43
N GLY A 77 8.12 21.72 -1.46
CA GLY A 77 7.50 21.15 -0.26
C GLY A 77 7.01 19.71 -0.40
N ARG A 78 7.27 19.04 -1.53
CA ARG A 78 6.90 17.63 -1.72
C ARG A 78 7.80 16.70 -0.90
N ARG A 79 7.21 15.66 -0.31
CA ARG A 79 7.89 14.69 0.55
C ARG A 79 7.79 13.30 -0.06
N ASP A 80 8.86 12.52 0.08
CA ASP A 80 8.92 11.15 -0.39
C ASP A 80 7.97 10.29 0.47
N GLN A 81 6.90 9.79 -0.12
CA GLN A 81 5.93 8.93 0.55
C GLN A 81 5.26 7.99 -0.46
N PRO A 82 4.78 6.82 -0.01
CA PRO A 82 3.98 5.93 -0.84
C PRO A 82 2.72 6.62 -1.35
N TYR A 83 2.39 6.43 -2.62
CA TYR A 83 1.18 6.99 -3.22
C TYR A 83 0.21 5.87 -3.66
N PRO A 84 -1.08 5.91 -3.25
CA PRO A 84 -2.09 5.01 -3.82
C PRO A 84 -2.33 5.41 -5.27
N ILE A 85 -2.27 4.46 -6.21
CA ILE A 85 -2.50 4.78 -7.62
C ILE A 85 -3.79 4.14 -8.13
N LEU A 86 -4.59 4.93 -8.84
CA LEU A 86 -5.77 4.45 -9.56
C LEU A 86 -5.49 4.27 -11.05
N LYS A 87 -6.31 3.43 -11.71
CA LYS A 87 -6.19 3.15 -13.14
C LYS A 87 -6.24 4.41 -14.00
N GLU A 88 -7.16 5.31 -13.68
CA GLU A 88 -7.35 6.58 -14.40
C GLU A 88 -6.18 7.56 -14.24
N GLU A 89 -5.40 7.44 -13.16
CA GLU A 89 -4.26 8.30 -12.88
C GLU A 89 -2.96 7.76 -13.49
N TRP A 90 -2.88 6.47 -13.81
CA TRP A 90 -1.64 5.79 -14.20
C TRP A 90 -0.89 6.52 -15.31
N GLY A 91 -1.58 6.82 -16.42
CA GLY A 91 -0.97 7.47 -17.57
C GLY A 91 -0.40 8.86 -17.25
N VAL A 92 -1.16 9.67 -16.50
CA VAL A 92 -0.73 11.02 -16.06
C VAL A 92 0.43 10.90 -15.09
N PHE A 93 0.35 10.00 -14.13
CA PHE A 93 1.38 9.78 -13.13
C PHE A 93 2.70 9.36 -13.75
N VAL A 94 2.69 8.47 -14.76
CA VAL A 94 3.91 8.07 -15.51
C VAL A 94 4.56 9.29 -16.16
N GLN A 95 3.80 10.21 -16.75
CA GLN A 95 4.35 11.42 -17.35
C GLN A 95 4.91 12.39 -16.29
N ASP A 96 4.15 12.61 -15.21
CA ASP A 96 4.57 13.48 -14.11
C ASP A 96 5.86 12.98 -13.46
N ALA A 97 5.95 11.66 -13.23
CA ALA A 97 7.12 11.01 -12.66
C ALA A 97 8.41 11.30 -13.45
N LYS A 98 8.34 11.42 -14.78
CA LYS A 98 9.51 11.77 -15.62
C LYS A 98 10.10 13.14 -15.28
N THR A 99 9.28 14.05 -14.78
CA THR A 99 9.70 15.44 -14.50
C THR A 99 9.91 15.71 -13.01
N MET A 100 9.19 15.00 -12.14
CA MET A 100 9.18 15.30 -10.70
C MET A 100 9.94 14.30 -9.84
N ALA A 101 10.15 13.07 -10.32
CA ALA A 101 10.87 12.04 -9.58
C ALA A 101 12.37 12.08 -9.88
N SER A 102 13.16 11.63 -8.90
CA SER A 102 14.61 11.43 -9.00
C SER A 102 14.96 10.14 -9.76
N LYS A 103 14.06 9.16 -9.74
CA LYS A 103 14.10 7.90 -10.46
C LYS A 103 12.68 7.53 -10.88
N MET A 104 12.53 6.72 -11.92
CA MET A 104 11.21 6.19 -12.27
C MET A 104 10.68 5.34 -11.10
N PRO A 105 9.47 5.62 -10.58
CA PRO A 105 8.90 4.83 -9.50
C PRO A 105 8.57 3.39 -9.93
N ASN A 106 8.50 2.51 -8.94
CA ASN A 106 8.01 1.15 -9.04
C ASN A 106 6.60 1.04 -8.44
N CYS A 107 5.85 0.04 -8.92
CA CYS A 107 4.54 -0.33 -8.39
C CYS A 107 4.68 -1.52 -7.44
N TYR A 108 4.03 -1.45 -6.28
CA TYR A 108 4.05 -2.47 -5.24
C TYR A 108 2.64 -2.90 -4.89
N LEU A 109 2.51 -4.16 -4.48
CA LEU A 109 1.27 -4.68 -3.91
C LEU A 109 1.29 -4.56 -2.39
N VAL A 110 0.23 -4.01 -1.82
CA VAL A 110 0.00 -3.88 -0.38
C VAL A 110 -1.34 -4.54 -0.02
N ASP A 111 -1.40 -5.13 1.18
CA ASP A 111 -2.65 -5.62 1.77
C ASP A 111 -3.50 -4.44 2.28
N GLY A 112 -4.45 -3.98 1.47
CA GLY A 112 -5.34 -2.86 1.77
C GLY A 112 -6.33 -3.12 2.92
N ALA A 113 -6.44 -4.35 3.44
CA ALA A 113 -7.16 -4.63 4.67
C ALA A 113 -6.35 -4.29 5.92
N LYS A 114 -5.02 -4.39 5.84
CA LYS A 114 -4.09 -4.11 6.94
C LYS A 114 -3.55 -2.69 6.90
N TYR A 115 -3.31 -2.18 5.69
CA TYR A 115 -2.59 -0.92 5.49
C TYR A 115 -3.42 0.10 4.72
N ALA A 116 -3.11 1.37 4.95
CA ALA A 116 -3.60 2.52 4.19
C ALA A 116 -2.41 3.33 3.68
N LEU A 117 -2.63 4.08 2.60
CA LEU A 117 -1.63 4.98 2.01
C LEU A 117 -2.08 6.44 2.23
N PRO A 118 -1.15 7.38 2.44
CA PRO A 118 -1.47 8.79 2.54
C PRO A 118 -1.99 9.32 1.19
N ILE A 119 -2.98 10.24 1.25
CA ILE A 119 -3.54 10.97 0.10
C ILE A 119 -3.07 12.41 0.20
#